data_AF-A0A5S9XQK8-F1
#
_entry.id   AF-A0A5S9XQK8-F1
#
_cell.length_a   1.000
_cell.length_b   1.000
_cell.length_c   1.000
_cell.angle_alpha   90.00
_cell.angle_beta   90.00
_cell.angle_gamma   90.00
#
_symmetry.space_group_name_H-M   'P 1'
#
loop_
_entity.id
_entity.type
_entity.pdbx_description
1 polymer ?
#
loop_
_entity_poly.entity_id
_entity_poly.type
_entity_poly.pdbx_seq_one_letter_code
_entity_poly.pdbx_strand_id
1 'polypeptide(L)'
;MRRWGLSIPPDCVLCSGNAEFREHLFFGCGVSFAVWGNFMFRASLTPPLLFMDCLTWVLSPSRDPNISLIIKLVFQASIYFLWKERNRRLHDHASRSSTAIIKEIKVILTAKLDPLSRRSEFDAPDNSLLSTWFRYFN
;
A
#
# COMPACT_ATOMS: atom_id res chain seq x y z
N MET A 1 11.80 17.94 -4.08
CA MET A 1 12.83 17.59 -3.09
C MET A 1 14.24 17.97 -3.55
N ARG A 2 14.83 17.40 -4.63
CA ARG A 2 16.09 17.96 -5.19
C ARG A 2 15.94 19.39 -5.73
N ARG A 3 14.79 19.70 -6.34
CA ARG A 3 14.39 21.07 -6.73
C ARG A 3 14.25 22.06 -5.56
N TRP A 4 14.32 21.57 -4.31
CA TRP A 4 14.28 22.42 -3.11
C TRP A 4 15.69 22.62 -2.50
N GLY A 5 16.76 22.30 -3.23
CA GLY A 5 18.14 22.50 -2.79
C GLY A 5 18.66 21.44 -1.81
N LEU A 6 17.89 20.39 -1.55
CA LEU A 6 18.31 19.28 -0.68
C LEU A 6 19.22 18.30 -1.46
N SER A 7 20.38 17.99 -0.90
CA SER A 7 21.28 16.95 -1.39
C SER A 7 20.67 15.58 -1.10
N ILE A 8 19.95 15.03 -2.08
CA ILE A 8 19.30 13.72 -1.97
C ILE A 8 19.95 12.80 -3.00
N PRO A 9 20.36 11.58 -2.62
CA PRO A 9 20.98 10.64 -3.53
C PRO A 9 20.20 10.50 -4.85
N PRO A 10 20.88 10.37 -6.00
CA PRO A 10 20.26 10.09 -7.30
C PRO A 10 19.37 8.84 -7.25
N ASP A 11 19.80 7.88 -6.45
CA ASP A 11 19.23 6.54 -6.34
C ASP A 11 18.11 6.45 -5.30
N CYS A 12 17.23 5.49 -5.52
CA CYS A 12 16.12 5.15 -4.66
C CYS A 12 16.64 4.63 -3.32
N VAL A 13 16.37 5.37 -2.24
CA VAL A 13 16.79 4.99 -0.88
C VAL A 13 16.13 3.71 -0.35
N LEU A 14 15.09 3.22 -1.03
CA LEU A 14 14.43 1.96 -0.67
C LEU A 14 15.18 0.72 -1.17
N CYS A 15 15.82 0.77 -2.33
CA CYS A 15 16.52 -0.40 -2.91
C CYS A 15 18.01 -0.17 -3.20
N SER A 16 18.46 1.08 -3.17
CA SER A 16 19.85 1.50 -3.45
C SER A 16 20.40 1.06 -4.81
N GLY A 17 19.54 0.71 -5.78
CA GLY A 17 19.96 0.10 -7.05
C GLY A 17 19.48 0.78 -8.33
N ASN A 18 18.53 1.71 -8.26
CA ASN A 18 17.99 2.40 -9.43
C ASN A 18 17.71 3.87 -9.11
N ALA A 19 17.66 4.73 -10.13
CA ALA A 19 17.30 6.12 -9.97
C ALA A 19 15.93 6.29 -9.30
N GLU A 20 15.82 7.23 -8.37
CA GLU A 20 14.55 7.54 -7.72
C GLU A 20 13.67 8.42 -8.62
N PHE A 21 12.49 7.92 -8.95
CA PHE A 21 11.38 8.68 -9.55
C PHE A 21 10.06 8.07 -9.08
N ARG A 22 8.93 8.74 -9.31
CA ARG A 22 7.62 8.38 -8.74
C ARG A 22 7.23 6.93 -9.04
N GLU A 23 7.36 6.52 -10.29
CA GLU A 23 6.97 5.19 -10.76
C GLU A 23 7.85 4.11 -10.11
N HIS A 24 9.17 4.34 -10.04
CA HIS A 24 10.07 3.44 -9.32
C HIS A 24 9.76 3.41 -7.82
N LEU A 25 9.58 4.56 -7.17
CA LEU A 25 9.36 4.65 -5.72
C LEU A 25 8.11 3.88 -5.26
N PHE A 26 7.03 3.91 -6.03
CA PHE A 26 5.75 3.32 -5.64
C PHE A 26 5.47 1.95 -6.27
N PHE A 27 6.00 1.64 -7.46
CA PHE A 27 5.68 0.39 -8.16
C PHE A 27 6.88 -0.36 -8.74
N GLY A 28 7.98 0.33 -9.08
CA GLY A 28 9.16 -0.30 -9.69
C GLY A 28 10.26 -0.74 -8.70
N CYS A 29 10.20 -0.33 -7.44
CA CYS A 29 11.19 -0.67 -6.43
C CYS A 29 10.88 -2.05 -5.85
N GLY A 30 11.89 -2.90 -5.62
CA GLY A 30 11.69 -4.23 -5.03
C GLY A 30 10.97 -4.18 -3.67
N VAL A 31 11.20 -3.14 -2.86
CA VAL A 31 10.49 -2.94 -1.59
C VAL A 31 9.03 -2.58 -1.85
N SER A 32 8.75 -1.61 -2.71
CA SER A 32 7.38 -1.17 -3.00
C SER A 32 6.56 -2.26 -3.69
N PHE A 33 7.18 -2.98 -4.62
CA PHE A 33 6.60 -4.14 -5.31
C PHE A 33 6.26 -5.26 -4.32
N ALA A 34 7.15 -5.57 -3.37
CA ALA A 34 6.87 -6.58 -2.35
C ALA A 34 5.71 -6.16 -1.43
N VAL A 35 5.63 -4.89 -1.02
CA VAL A 35 4.55 -4.37 -0.17
C VAL A 35 3.22 -4.42 -0.91
N TRP A 36 3.14 -3.79 -2.08
CA TRP A 36 1.91 -3.71 -2.87
C TRP A 36 1.48 -5.09 -3.38
N GLY A 37 2.42 -5.86 -3.94
CA GLY A 37 2.19 -7.19 -4.49
C GLY A 37 1.67 -8.18 -3.47
N ASN A 38 2.05 -8.06 -2.18
CA ASN A 38 1.50 -8.92 -1.13
C ASN A 38 -0.04 -8.84 -1.06
N PHE A 39 -0.60 -7.64 -1.08
CA PHE A 39 -2.04 -7.44 -1.00
C PHE A 39 -2.75 -7.81 -2.32
N MET A 40 -2.16 -7.47 -3.46
CA MET A 40 -2.73 -7.81 -4.77
C MET A 40 -2.81 -9.32 -4.97
N PHE A 41 -1.74 -10.03 -4.62
CA PHE A 41 -1.69 -11.49 -4.67
C PHE A 41 -2.77 -12.12 -3.79
N ARG A 42 -2.92 -11.63 -2.54
CA ARG A 42 -3.95 -12.11 -1.61
C ARG A 42 -5.37 -11.90 -2.13
N ALA A 43 -5.61 -10.80 -2.84
CA ALA A 43 -6.90 -10.48 -3.45
C ALA A 43 -7.11 -11.11 -4.84
N SER A 44 -6.12 -11.84 -5.37
CA SER A 44 -6.10 -12.34 -6.76
C SER A 44 -6.32 -11.23 -7.80
N LEU A 45 -5.70 -10.07 -7.59
CA LEU A 45 -5.77 -8.91 -8.47
C LEU A 45 -4.44 -8.64 -9.17
N THR A 46 -4.52 -8.14 -10.40
CA THR A 46 -3.36 -7.78 -11.23
C THR A 46 -3.45 -6.31 -11.63
N PRO A 47 -2.94 -5.38 -10.81
CA PRO A 47 -2.97 -3.96 -11.14
C PRO A 47 -1.96 -3.62 -12.25
N PRO A 48 -2.18 -2.50 -12.97
CA PRO A 48 -1.17 -1.92 -13.84
C PRO A 48 0.11 -1.54 -13.07
N LEU A 49 1.27 -1.60 -13.75
CA LEU A 49 2.56 -1.24 -13.17
C LEU A 49 2.85 0.27 -13.23
N LEU A 50 2.21 0.99 -14.15
CA LEU A 50 2.37 2.44 -14.29
C LEU A 50 1.53 3.17 -13.26
N PHE A 51 2.12 4.19 -12.62
CA PHE A 51 1.50 4.90 -11.50
C PHE A 51 0.11 5.47 -11.87
N MET A 52 0.00 6.14 -13.01
CA MET A 52 -1.25 6.79 -13.45
C MET A 52 -2.33 5.77 -13.82
N ASP A 53 -1.93 4.65 -14.43
CA ASP A 53 -2.86 3.58 -14.80
C ASP A 53 -3.35 2.85 -13.55
N CYS A 54 -2.45 2.60 -12.59
CA CYS A 54 -2.79 2.02 -11.30
C CYS A 54 -3.75 2.93 -10.51
N LEU A 55 -3.51 4.25 -10.53
CA LEU A 55 -4.38 5.24 -9.89
C LEU A 55 -5.80 5.19 -10.47
N THR A 56 -5.92 5.08 -11.80
CA THR A 56 -7.22 4.95 -12.48
C THR A 56 -7.89 3.62 -12.15
N TRP A 57 -7.13 2.53 -12.18
CA TRP A 57 -7.60 1.18 -11.88
C TRP A 57 -8.13 1.05 -10.43
N VAL A 58 -7.47 1.69 -9.46
CA VAL A 58 -7.89 1.71 -8.04
C VAL A 58 -9.27 2.31 -7.81
N LEU A 59 -9.82 3.08 -8.76
CA LEU A 59 -11.17 3.60 -8.65
C LEU A 59 -12.24 2.48 -8.71
N SER A 60 -11.95 1.39 -9.44
CA SER A 60 -12.82 0.22 -9.58
C SER A 60 -12.02 -1.09 -9.72
N PRO A 61 -11.33 -1.55 -8.66
CA PRO A 61 -10.42 -2.69 -8.73
C PRO A 61 -11.14 -4.04 -8.62
N SER A 62 -12.39 -4.07 -8.16
CA SER A 62 -13.20 -5.27 -8.01
C SER A 62 -14.69 -4.95 -8.12
N ARG A 63 -15.48 -5.94 -8.56
CA ARG A 63 -16.96 -5.90 -8.52
C ARG A 63 -17.51 -6.10 -7.10
N ASP A 64 -16.73 -6.72 -6.23
CA ASP A 64 -17.05 -6.83 -4.81
C ASP A 64 -16.79 -5.47 -4.13
N PRO A 65 -17.81 -4.84 -3.52
CA PRO A 65 -17.68 -3.51 -2.92
C PRO A 65 -16.74 -3.49 -1.70
N ASN A 66 -16.68 -4.58 -0.92
CA ASN A 66 -15.79 -4.69 0.22
C ASN A 66 -14.35 -4.78 -0.24
N ILE A 67 -14.05 -5.67 -1.20
CA ILE A 67 -12.72 -5.75 -1.80
C ILE A 67 -12.35 -4.42 -2.45
N SER A 68 -13.27 -3.79 -3.17
CA SER A 68 -13.04 -2.49 -3.80
C SER A 68 -12.62 -1.41 -2.79
N LEU A 69 -13.34 -1.30 -1.67
CA LEU A 69 -13.00 -0.36 -0.60
C LEU A 69 -11.68 -0.73 0.09
N ILE A 70 -11.48 -2.00 0.42
CA ILE A 70 -10.24 -2.48 1.06
C ILE A 70 -9.03 -2.15 0.18
N ILE A 71 -9.09 -2.43 -1.12
CA ILE A 71 -7.97 -2.16 -2.04
C ILE A 71 -7.67 -0.66 -2.15
N LYS A 72 -8.70 0.20 -2.17
CA LYS A 72 -8.50 1.67 -2.11
C LYS A 72 -7.75 2.07 -0.85
N LEU A 73 -8.10 1.49 0.30
CA LEU A 73 -7.43 1.77 1.57
C LEU A 73 -6.00 1.20 1.60
N VAL A 74 -5.78 -0.01 1.08
CA VAL A 74 -4.44 -0.61 0.92
C VAL A 74 -3.55 0.25 0.04
N PHE A 75 -4.08 0.79 -1.06
CA PHE A 75 -3.33 1.66 -1.96
C PHE A 75 -2.86 2.93 -1.25
N GLN A 76 -3.79 3.62 -0.58
CA GLN A 76 -3.49 4.82 0.20
C GLN A 76 -2.45 4.53 1.30
N ALA A 77 -2.64 3.44 2.05
CA ALA A 77 -1.72 3.03 3.10
C ALA A 77 -0.33 2.68 2.54
N SER A 78 -0.26 1.94 1.43
CA SER A 78 1.00 1.56 0.79
C SER A 78 1.79 2.80 0.36
N ILE A 79 1.15 3.76 -0.31
CA ILE A 79 1.80 5.03 -0.69
C ILE A 79 2.33 5.75 0.56
N TYR A 80 1.50 5.89 1.59
CA TYR A 80 1.88 6.58 2.82
C TYR A 80 3.06 5.90 3.51
N PHE A 81 3.01 4.58 3.73
CA PHE A 81 4.04 3.88 4.47
C PHE A 81 5.34 3.71 3.69
N LEU A 82 5.29 3.59 2.35
CA LEU A 82 6.49 3.63 1.52
C LEU A 82 7.15 5.01 1.55
N TRP A 83 6.34 6.08 1.50
CA TRP A 83 6.86 7.45 1.66
C TRP A 83 7.47 7.68 3.05
N LYS A 84 6.78 7.24 4.10
CA LYS A 84 7.27 7.28 5.49
C LYS A 84 8.60 6.53 5.63
N GLU A 85 8.70 5.34 5.04
CA GLU A 85 9.92 4.55 5.05
C GLU A 85 11.07 5.23 4.29
N ARG A 86 10.78 5.78 3.11
CA ARG A 86 11.75 6.57 2.33
C ARG A 86 12.33 7.71 3.18
N ASN A 87 11.47 8.46 3.88
CA ASN A 87 11.91 9.57 4.72
C ASN A 87 12.69 9.08 5.94
N ARG A 88 12.27 7.97 6.58
CA ARG A 88 13.01 7.34 7.67
C ARG A 88 14.43 6.95 7.26
N ARG A 89 14.60 6.34 6.10
CA ARG A 89 15.93 5.96 5.59
C ARG A 89 16.79 7.17 5.28
N LEU A 90 16.17 8.25 4.78
CA LEU A 90 16.87 9.49 4.45
C LEU A 90 17.33 10.27 5.69
N HIS A 91 16.52 10.30 6.77
CA HIS A 91 16.76 11.15 7.94
C HIS A 91 17.27 10.40 9.17
N ASP A 92 16.82 9.17 9.39
CA ASP A 92 17.16 8.38 10.58
C ASP A 92 18.22 7.31 10.26
N HIS A 93 18.61 7.16 8.98
CA HIS A 93 19.52 6.10 8.49
C HIS A 93 19.10 4.68 8.90
N ALA A 94 17.81 4.49 9.19
CA ALA A 94 17.25 3.23 9.65
C ALA A 94 16.33 2.64 8.58
N SER A 95 16.46 1.33 8.32
CA SER A 95 15.65 0.61 7.35
C SER A 95 14.76 -0.44 8.02
N ARG A 96 13.54 -0.58 7.49
CA ARG A 96 12.61 -1.66 7.83
C ARG A 96 12.45 -2.58 6.62
N SER A 97 12.22 -3.85 6.91
CA SER A 97 11.91 -4.85 5.87
C SER A 97 10.53 -4.59 5.28
N SER A 98 10.31 -5.05 4.04
CA SER A 98 8.98 -5.02 3.42
C SER A 98 7.93 -5.72 4.28
N THR A 99 8.30 -6.82 4.96
CA THR A 99 7.43 -7.55 5.89
C THR A 99 7.00 -6.71 7.09
N ALA A 100 7.88 -5.88 7.65
CA ALA A 100 7.53 -4.98 8.74
C ALA A 100 6.55 -3.89 8.28
N ILE A 101 6.75 -3.36 7.07
CA ILE A 101 5.84 -2.37 6.45
C ILE A 101 4.46 -2.99 6.20
N ILE A 102 4.41 -4.20 5.63
CA ILE A 102 3.16 -4.94 5.40
C ILE A 102 2.43 -5.15 6.73
N LYS A 103 3.14 -5.54 7.80
CA LYS A 103 2.55 -5.73 9.13
C LYS A 103 1.95 -4.42 9.67
N GLU A 104 2.65 -3.30 9.54
CA GLU A 104 2.15 -1.99 9.98
C GLU A 104 0.88 -1.59 9.21
N ILE A 105 0.86 -1.81 7.88
CA ILE A 105 -0.33 -1.60 7.05
C ILE A 105 -1.49 -2.48 7.53
N LYS A 106 -1.26 -3.78 7.77
CA LYS A 106 -2.30 -4.69 8.25
C LYS A 106 -2.91 -4.23 9.57
N VAL A 107 -2.08 -3.80 10.52
CA VAL A 107 -2.55 -3.30 11.82
C VAL A 107 -3.44 -2.07 11.65
N ILE A 108 -2.98 -1.08 10.88
CA ILE A 108 -3.72 0.16 10.66
C ILE A 108 -5.03 -0.08 9.90
N LEU A 109 -5.01 -0.95 8.89
CA LEU A 109 -6.23 -1.29 8.16
C LEU A 109 -7.22 -2.05 9.03
N THR A 110 -6.77 -3.02 9.83
CA THR A 110 -7.66 -3.72 10.78
C THR A 110 -8.35 -2.72 11.71
N ALA A 111 -7.58 -1.80 12.31
CA ALA A 111 -8.13 -0.75 13.17
C ALA A 111 -9.09 0.21 12.44
N LYS A 112 -8.84 0.49 11.16
CA LYS A 112 -9.70 1.36 10.34
C LYS A 112 -10.98 0.66 9.88
N LEU A 113 -10.93 -0.65 9.63
CA LEU A 113 -12.05 -1.43 9.11
C LEU A 113 -13.04 -1.83 10.20
N ASP A 114 -12.63 -1.98 11.47
CA ASP A 114 -13.53 -2.30 12.58
C ASP A 114 -14.72 -1.33 12.70
N PRO A 115 -14.52 0.01 12.84
CA PRO A 115 -15.64 0.93 12.96
C PRO A 115 -16.46 1.05 11.65
N LEU A 116 -15.86 0.80 10.49
CA LEU A 116 -16.58 0.80 9.21
C LEU A 116 -17.49 -0.43 9.07
N SER A 117 -17.04 -1.58 9.58
CA SER A 117 -17.84 -2.82 9.59
C SER A 117 -19.05 -2.69 10.49
N ARG A 118 -18.90 -2.04 11.66
CA ARG A 118 -20.00 -1.81 12.61
C ARG A 118 -21.07 -0.86 12.07
N ARG A 119 -20.70 0.10 11.20
CA ARG A 119 -21.66 1.03 10.58
C ARG A 119 -22.51 0.37 9.48
N SER A 120 -22.04 -0.74 8.92
CA SER A 120 -22.82 -1.51 7.95
C SER A 120 -23.78 -2.45 8.70
N GLU A 121 -24.74 -1.89 9.43
CA GLU A 121 -25.70 -2.64 10.26
C GLU A 121 -26.63 -3.56 9.43
N PHE A 122 -26.59 -3.46 8.10
CA PHE A 122 -27.44 -4.21 7.17
C PHE A 122 -26.73 -5.36 6.45
N ASP A 123 -25.40 -5.48 6.58
CA ASP A 123 -24.68 -6.62 6.01
C ASP A 123 -24.76 -7.82 6.96
N ALA A 124 -25.00 -9.01 6.39
CA ALA A 124 -24.83 -10.25 7.13
C ALA A 124 -23.41 -10.29 7.75
N PRO A 125 -23.22 -10.83 8.97
CA PRO A 125 -21.92 -10.85 9.65
C PRO A 125 -20.77 -11.40 8.78
N ASP A 126 -21.08 -12.38 7.94
CA ASP A 126 -20.15 -13.02 7.01
C ASP A 126 -19.72 -12.12 5.84
N ASN A 127 -20.46 -11.06 5.54
CA ASN A 127 -20.22 -10.13 4.44
C ASN A 127 -19.76 -8.72 4.89
N SER A 128 -19.24 -8.59 6.12
CA SER A 128 -18.66 -7.32 6.57
C SER A 128 -17.29 -7.03 5.94
N LEU A 129 -16.84 -5.77 6.02
CA LEU A 129 -15.48 -5.39 5.60
C LEU A 129 -14.41 -6.14 6.40
N LEU A 130 -14.61 -6.30 7.71
CA LEU A 130 -13.64 -6.96 8.58
C LEU A 130 -13.61 -8.49 8.35
N SER A 131 -14.76 -9.13 8.12
CA SER A 131 -14.78 -10.57 7.75
C SER A 131 -14.09 -10.79 6.40
N THR A 132 -14.37 -9.93 5.41
CA THR A 132 -13.70 -9.94 4.11
C THR A 132 -12.20 -9.72 4.26
N TRP A 133 -11.79 -8.76 5.10
CA TRP A 133 -10.38 -8.49 5.38
C TRP A 133 -9.65 -9.72 5.93
N PHE A 134 -10.21 -10.38 6.95
CA PHE A 134 -9.57 -11.56 7.54
C PHE A 134 -9.56 -12.76 6.60
N ARG A 135 -10.58 -12.91 5.74
CA ARG A 135 -10.64 -13.99 4.75
C ARG A 135 -9.50 -13.93 3.75
N TYR A 136 -9.17 -12.73 3.28
CA TYR A 136 -8.20 -12.54 2.20
C TYR A 136 -6.81 -12.16 2.69
N PHE A 137 -6.70 -11.36 3.74
CA PHE A 137 -5.46 -10.64 4.06
C PHE A 137 -4.83 -11.03 5.40
N ASN A 138 -5.40 -11.97 6.17
CA ASN A 138 -4.74 -12.48 7.38
C ASN A 138 -3.64 -13.48 7.02
#